data_AF-A0A6B2G5V4-F1
#
_entry.id   AF-A0A6B2G5V4-F1
#
_cell.length_a   1.000
_cell.length_b   1.000
_cell.length_c   1.000
_cell.angle_alpha   90.00
_cell.angle_beta   90.00
_cell.angle_gamma   90.00
#
_symmetry.space_group_name_H-M   'P 1'
#
loop_
_entity.id
_entity.type
_entity.pdbx_description
1 polymer ?
#
loop_
_entity_poly.entity_id
_entity_poly.type
_entity_poly.pdbx_seq_one_letter_code
_entity_poly.pdbx_strand_id
1 'polypeptide(L)'
;FINSFMNSLAVQYPMIKFIRSISSKCIQGYPKNLVPTIFVYQNNELIAKYLGVQFFGSSKKQVTINDITKILAIHKMVPKQSDSDEDIEEHAQHQSRKHNKIFTRFQK
;
A
#
# COMPACT_ATOMS: atom_id res chain seq x y z
N PHE A 1 6.24 12.51 9.46
CA PHE A 1 4.90 12.24 8.92
C PHE A 1 4.67 10.74 8.71
N ILE A 2 5.07 10.08 7.60
CA ILE A 2 4.79 8.63 7.40
C ILE A 2 5.52 7.69 8.38
N ASN A 3 6.76 8.00 8.77
CA ASN A 3 7.54 7.17 9.70
C ASN A 3 6.87 7.04 11.08
N SER A 4 6.20 8.10 11.54
CA SER A 4 5.48 8.06 12.81
C SER A 4 4.31 7.09 12.76
N PHE A 5 3.61 7.01 11.61
CA PHE A 5 2.51 6.07 11.42
C PHE A 5 3.00 4.63 11.46
N MET A 6 4.14 4.34 10.82
CA MET A 6 4.75 3.00 10.86
C MET A 6 5.12 2.59 12.28
N ASN A 7 5.65 3.51 13.10
CA ASN A 7 5.95 3.24 14.51
C ASN A 7 4.67 2.94 15.31
N SER A 8 3.61 3.74 15.14
CA SER A 8 2.33 3.49 15.82
C SER A 8 1.70 2.16 15.42
N LEU A 9 1.71 1.84 14.11
CA LEU A 9 1.16 0.59 13.59
C LEU A 9 1.98 -0.63 14.01
N ALA A 10 3.31 -0.50 14.16
CA ALA A 10 4.16 -1.57 14.65
C ALA A 10 3.83 -1.95 16.11
N VAL A 11 3.47 -0.97 16.95
CA VAL A 11 2.99 -1.22 18.31
C VAL A 11 1.60 -1.87 18.28
N GLN A 12 0.71 -1.40 17.42
CA GLN A 12 -0.66 -1.89 17.32
C GLN A 12 -0.75 -3.31 16.72
N TYR A 13 0.15 -3.64 15.79
CA TYR A 13 0.15 -4.92 15.06
C TYR A 13 1.53 -5.59 15.16
N PRO A 14 1.88 -6.18 16.32
CA PRO A 14 3.21 -6.75 16.58
C PRO A 14 3.59 -7.91 15.63
N MET A 15 2.57 -8.58 15.07
CA MET A 15 2.75 -9.68 14.12
C MET A 15 3.20 -9.22 12.73
N ILE A 16 3.14 -7.91 12.44
CA ILE A 16 3.51 -7.33 11.16
C ILE A 16 4.89 -6.66 11.29
N LYS A 17 5.82 -7.02 10.41
CA LYS A 17 7.15 -6.41 10.38
C LYS A 17 7.16 -5.15 9.51
N PHE A 18 7.32 -3.99 10.13
CA PHE A 18 7.47 -2.70 9.44
C PHE A 18 8.95 -2.36 9.25
N ILE A 19 9.37 -2.10 8.01
CA ILE A 19 10.75 -1.74 7.64
C ILE A 19 10.73 -0.44 6.85
N ARG A 20 11.70 0.45 7.11
CA ARG A 20 11.87 1.71 6.38
C ARG A 20 13.19 1.77 5.63
N SER A 21 13.17 2.46 4.50
CA SER A 21 14.34 2.74 3.68
C SER A 21 14.29 4.17 3.15
N ILE A 22 15.45 4.80 2.96
CA ILE A 22 15.57 6.13 2.37
C ILE A 22 15.88 5.93 0.88
N SER A 23 14.91 6.25 0.01
CA SER A 23 15.00 5.96 -1.42
C SER A 23 16.29 6.46 -2.07
N SER A 24 16.70 7.69 -1.77
CA SER A 24 17.93 8.31 -2.31
C SER A 24 19.22 7.62 -1.89
N LYS A 25 19.22 6.86 -0.78
CA LYS A 25 20.38 6.11 -0.30
C LYS A 25 20.42 4.67 -0.82
N CYS A 26 19.27 4.14 -1.23
CA CYS A 26 19.16 2.74 -1.64
C CYS A 26 19.10 2.55 -3.15
N ILE A 27 18.57 3.54 -3.88
CA ILE A 27 18.49 3.52 -5.34
C ILE A 27 18.86 4.90 -5.86
N GLN A 28 19.99 4.99 -6.57
CA GLN A 28 20.43 6.23 -7.19
C GLN A 28 19.39 6.71 -8.20
N GLY A 29 18.98 7.97 -8.09
CA GLY A 29 18.00 8.56 -9.01
C GLY A 29 16.56 8.05 -8.86
N TYR A 30 16.20 7.45 -7.71
CA TYR A 30 14.82 7.01 -7.49
C TYR A 30 13.81 8.16 -7.71
N PRO A 31 12.78 7.98 -8.57
CA PRO A 31 11.91 9.08 -8.96
C PRO A 31 11.12 9.66 -7.77
N LYS A 32 11.17 10.98 -7.58
CA LYS A 32 10.51 11.66 -6.46
C LYS A 32 8.99 11.48 -6.46
N ASN A 33 8.36 11.41 -7.63
CA ASN A 33 6.92 11.22 -7.77
C ASN A 33 6.43 9.82 -7.35
N LEU A 34 7.33 8.84 -7.22
CA LEU A 34 7.00 7.49 -6.75
C LEU A 34 7.12 7.35 -5.23
N VAL A 35 7.57 8.41 -4.54
CA VAL A 35 7.65 8.47 -3.07
C VAL A 35 6.35 9.05 -2.51
N PRO A 36 5.78 8.49 -1.42
CA PRO A 36 6.25 7.30 -0.72
C PRO A 36 5.97 6.01 -1.50
N THR A 37 6.85 5.04 -1.34
CA THR A 37 6.72 3.71 -1.93
C THR A 37 6.49 2.69 -0.82
N ILE A 38 5.44 1.87 -0.95
CA ILE A 38 5.13 0.79 0.00
C ILE A 38 5.18 -0.55 -0.73
N PHE A 39 5.96 -1.47 -0.18
CA PHE A 39 6.03 -2.86 -0.63
C PHE A 39 5.41 -3.74 0.46
N VAL A 40 4.56 -4.67 0.04
CA VAL A 40 3.91 -5.63 0.94
C VAL A 40 4.45 -7.01 0.63
N TYR A 41 5.08 -7.64 1.61
CA TYR A 41 5.63 -8.99 1.50
C TYR A 41 4.87 -9.95 2.41
N GLN A 42 4.64 -11.17 1.93
CA GLN A 42 4.09 -12.26 2.71
C GLN A 42 4.70 -13.58 2.21
N ASN A 43 5.11 -14.46 3.14
CA ASN A 43 5.75 -15.75 2.81
C ASN A 43 6.92 -15.59 1.81
N ASN A 44 7.75 -14.55 2.02
CA ASN A 44 8.89 -14.18 1.17
C ASN A 44 8.55 -13.77 -0.26
N GLU A 45 7.27 -13.62 -0.61
CA GLU A 45 6.80 -13.15 -1.90
C GLU A 45 6.33 -11.70 -1.82
N LEU A 46 6.56 -10.94 -2.91
CA LEU A 46 6.09 -9.57 -3.06
C LEU A 46 4.67 -9.55 -3.60
N ILE A 47 3.69 -9.34 -2.73
CA ILE A 47 2.27 -9.45 -3.08
C ILE A 47 1.66 -8.12 -3.55
N ALA A 48 2.23 -6.97 -3.16
CA ALA A 48 1.76 -5.67 -3.65
C ALA A 48 2.81 -4.55 -3.62
N LYS A 49 2.60 -3.57 -4.50
CA LYS A 49 3.40 -2.34 -4.62
C LYS A 49 2.47 -1.13 -4.72
N TYR A 50 2.70 -0.11 -3.90
CA TYR A 50 2.00 1.17 -3.96
C TYR A 50 3.05 2.26 -4.21
N LEU A 51 3.02 2.88 -5.39
CA LEU A 51 4.07 3.76 -5.88
C LEU A 51 3.62 5.23 -5.91
N GLY A 52 3.93 5.99 -4.87
CA GLY A 52 3.59 7.40 -4.79
C GLY A 52 2.21 7.66 -4.19
N VAL A 53 1.93 8.94 -3.94
CA VAL A 53 0.72 9.40 -3.23
C VAL A 53 -0.58 9.13 -4.00
N GLN A 54 -0.52 9.07 -5.33
CA GLN A 54 -1.68 8.93 -6.20
C GLN A 54 -2.46 7.63 -5.99
N PHE A 55 -1.80 6.57 -5.48
CA PHE A 55 -2.45 5.30 -5.14
C PHE A 55 -3.42 5.42 -3.96
N PHE A 56 -3.32 6.48 -3.17
CA PHE A 56 -4.16 6.71 -1.99
C PHE A 56 -5.29 7.72 -2.24
N GLY A 57 -5.35 8.29 -3.45
CA GLY A 57 -6.35 9.25 -3.90
C GLY A 57 -5.75 10.32 -4.80
N SER A 58 -6.34 10.54 -5.99
CA SER A 58 -5.82 11.42 -7.04
C SER A 58 -5.56 12.87 -6.61
N SER A 59 -6.29 13.35 -5.59
CA SER A 59 -6.21 14.72 -5.06
C SER A 59 -5.37 14.84 -3.78
N LYS A 60 -4.79 13.74 -3.27
CA LYS A 60 -4.05 13.76 -2.01
C LYS A 60 -2.61 14.23 -2.20
N LYS A 61 -2.17 15.13 -1.32
CA LYS A 61 -0.77 15.58 -1.24
C LYS A 61 0.12 14.65 -0.42
N GLN A 62 -0.47 13.81 0.45
CA GLN A 62 0.26 13.02 1.43
C GLN A 62 -0.56 11.81 1.91
N VAL A 63 0.15 10.74 2.27
CA VAL A 63 -0.41 9.48 2.79
C VAL A 63 -0.72 9.63 4.27
N THR A 64 -1.88 9.12 4.70
CA THR A 64 -2.32 9.13 6.11
C THR A 64 -2.15 7.76 6.78
N ILE A 65 -2.28 7.69 8.11
CA ILE A 65 -2.26 6.40 8.82
C ILE A 65 -3.39 5.48 8.36
N ASN A 66 -4.59 6.02 8.13
CA ASN A 66 -5.75 5.26 7.65
C ASN A 66 -5.50 4.62 6.29
N ASP A 67 -4.76 5.31 5.41
CA ASP A 67 -4.37 4.77 4.12
C ASP A 67 -3.48 3.52 4.24
N ILE A 68 -2.58 3.50 5.23
CA ILE A 68 -1.74 2.32 5.51
C ILE A 68 -2.58 1.23 6.16
N THR A 69 -3.46 1.56 7.11
CA THR A 69 -4.38 0.60 7.74
C THR A 69 -5.25 -0.10 6.70
N LYS A 70 -5.74 0.63 5.68
CA LYS A 70 -6.48 0.04 4.56
C LYS A 70 -5.65 -0.94 3.75
N ILE A 71 -4.36 -0.66 3.49
CA ILE A 71 -3.47 -1.64 2.84
C ILE A 71 -3.41 -2.92 3.69
N LEU A 72 -3.19 -2.79 5.00
CA LEU A 72 -3.10 -3.96 5.89
C LEU A 72 -4.42 -4.76 5.89
N ALA A 73 -5.57 -4.08 5.87
CA ALA A 73 -6.88 -4.71 5.79
C ALA A 73 -7.10 -5.44 4.45
N ILE A 74 -6.78 -4.79 3.32
CA ILE A 74 -6.89 -5.37 1.97
C ILE A 74 -6.08 -6.67 1.87
N HIS A 75 -4.89 -6.70 2.47
CA HIS A 75 -4.02 -7.88 2.49
C HIS A 75 -4.28 -8.83 3.66
N LYS A 76 -5.39 -8.65 4.40
CA LYS A 76 -5.80 -9.50 5.53
C LYS A 76 -4.69 -9.64 6.61
N MET A 77 -3.87 -8.61 6.76
CA MET A 77 -2.77 -8.56 7.74
C MET A 77 -3.24 -8.07 9.12
N VAL A 78 -4.47 -7.55 9.22
CA VAL A 78 -5.11 -7.16 10.47
C VAL A 78 -6.36 -8.02 10.72
N PRO A 79 -6.73 -8.27 11.98
CA PRO A 79 -7.97 -9.00 12.29
C PRO A 79 -9.18 -8.30 11.68
N LYS A 80 -10.12 -9.08 11.14
CA LYS A 80 -11.43 -8.54 10.74
C LYS A 80 -12.12 -7.98 12.00
N GLN A 81 -12.41 -6.69 12.01
CA GLN A 81 -13.36 -6.12 12.95
C GLN A 81 -14.76 -6.58 12.53
N SER A 82 -15.55 -7.09 13.47
CA SER A 82 -16.87 -7.69 13.22
C SER A 82 -17.84 -6.74 12.50
N ASP A 83 -18.39 -7.24 11.40
CA ASP A 83 -19.69 -7.01 10.77
C ASP A 83 -20.10 -5.60 10.31
N SER A 84 -19.72 -5.25 9.07
CA SER A 84 -20.56 -4.53 8.08
C SER A 84 -19.91 -4.69 6.69
N ASP A 85 -19.86 -5.93 6.20
CA ASP A 85 -18.99 -6.41 5.12
C ASP A 85 -19.57 -6.26 3.68
N GLU A 86 -20.56 -5.39 3.41
CA GLU A 86 -21.18 -5.33 2.06
C GLU A 86 -20.55 -4.34 1.05
N ASP A 87 -19.82 -3.30 1.47
CA ASP A 87 -19.47 -2.20 0.53
C ASP A 87 -18.02 -2.21 -0.03
N ILE A 88 -17.11 -3.00 0.54
CA ILE A 88 -15.66 -2.88 0.21
C ILE A 88 -15.24 -3.80 -0.93
N GLU A 89 -15.93 -4.94 -1.13
CA GLU A 89 -15.50 -5.97 -2.06
C GLU A 89 -15.72 -5.58 -3.54
N GLU A 90 -16.69 -4.71 -3.82
CA GLU A 90 -16.98 -4.24 -5.19
C GLU A 90 -15.90 -3.28 -5.76
N HIS A 91 -15.24 -2.51 -4.89
CA HIS A 91 -14.19 -1.56 -5.31
C HIS A 91 -12.85 -2.24 -5.62
N ALA A 92 -12.51 -3.34 -4.93
CA ALA A 92 -11.27 -4.08 -5.16
C ALA A 92 -11.27 -4.82 -6.51
N GLN A 93 -12.42 -5.34 -6.94
CA GLN A 93 -12.56 -6.00 -8.24
C GLN A 93 -12.50 -5.01 -9.41
N HIS A 94 -13.05 -3.81 -9.26
CA HIS A 94 -13.00 -2.77 -10.30
C HIS A 94 -11.59 -2.21 -10.53
N GLN A 95 -10.76 -2.12 -9.48
CA GLN A 95 -9.38 -1.61 -9.62
C GLN A 95 -8.41 -2.65 -10.16
N SER A 96 -8.60 -3.93 -9.83
CA SER A 96 -7.81 -5.05 -10.37
C SER A 96 -8.03 -5.23 -11.89
N ARG A 97 -9.26 -5.04 -12.38
CA ARG A 97 -9.58 -5.10 -13.83
C ARG A 97 -8.93 -3.97 -14.63
N LYS A 98 -8.77 -2.78 -14.05
CA LYS A 98 -8.12 -1.64 -14.72
C LYS A 98 -6.60 -1.80 -14.77
N HIS A 99 -5.99 -2.29 -13.69
CA HIS A 99 -4.54 -2.54 -13.66
C HIS A 99 -4.10 -3.63 -14.65
N ASN A 100 -4.86 -4.72 -14.80
CA ASN A 100 -4.55 -5.76 -15.78
C ASN A 100 -4.75 -5.33 -17.24
N LYS A 101 -5.69 -4.42 -17.52
CA LYS A 101 -5.90 -3.86 -18.87
C LYS A 101 -4.81 -2.88 -19.31
N ILE A 102 -4.20 -2.16 -18.37
CA ILE A 102 -3.10 -1.24 -18.69
C ILE A 102 -1.83 -2.06 -18.99
N PHE A 103 -1.53 -3.07 -18.17
CA PHE A 103 -0.31 -3.88 -18.33
C PHE A 103 -0.30 -4.71 -19.64
N THR A 104 -1.46 -5.17 -20.10
CA THR A 104 -1.60 -5.91 -21.37
C THR A 104 -1.48 -5.03 -22.61
N ARG A 105 -1.59 -3.69 -22.49
CA ARG A 105 -1.44 -2.76 -23.62
C ARG A 105 0.02 -2.35 -23.88
N PHE A 106 0.94 -2.56 -22.94
CA PHE A 106 2.37 -2.24 -23.07
C PHE A 106 3.23 -3.41 -23.58
N GLN A 107 2.61 -4.51 -24.03
CA GLN A 107 3.27 -5.72 -24.52
C GLN A 107 2.90 -6.04 -25.99
N LYS A 108 2.59 -5.01 -26.79
CA LYS A 108 2.38 -5.16 -28.23
C LYS A 108 3.03 -4.02 -29.00
#